data_AF-A0A933RIT3-F1
#
_entry.id   AF-A0A933RIT3-F1
#
_cell.length_a   1.000
_cell.length_b   1.000
_cell.length_c   1.000
_cell.angle_alpha   90.00
_cell.angle_beta   90.00
_cell.angle_gamma   90.00
#
_symmetry.space_group_name_H-M   'P 1'
#
loop_
_entity.id
_entity.type
_entity.pdbx_description
1 polymer ?
#
loop_
_entity_poly.entity_id
_entity_poly.type
_entity_poly.pdbx_seq_one_letter_code
_entity_poly.pdbx_strand_id
1 'polypeptide(L)'
;MSWRIRGTYFESCNCDAICPCRRIDGVSGGRSTHGVCLGVLSWIVEDGAAAGTDLSGLPVAMATRYSDDEPGSPWSWVLYLDAGASDEQRAALEDIFTSAATPCGTSRGRGRRATCSPCGPR
;
A
#
# COMPACT_ATOMS: atom_id res chain seq x y z
N MET A 1 -9.83 10.33 -10.81
CA MET A 1 -11.00 9.62 -10.23
C MET A 1 -11.35 10.30 -8.91
N SER A 2 -12.61 10.67 -8.68
CA SER A 2 -13.05 11.16 -7.37
C SER A 2 -13.36 9.96 -6.47
N TRP A 3 -12.74 9.92 -5.30
CA TRP A 3 -12.96 8.88 -4.30
C TRP A 3 -12.78 9.44 -2.89
N ARG A 4 -13.35 8.74 -1.91
CA ARG A 4 -13.20 9.01 -0.48
C ARG A 4 -13.35 7.69 0.26
N ILE A 5 -12.47 7.45 1.23
CA ILE A 5 -12.63 6.35 2.20
C ILE A 5 -12.42 6.91 3.61
N ARG A 6 -13.18 6.36 4.55
CA ARG A 6 -13.03 6.58 5.98
C ARG A 6 -13.08 5.22 6.66
N GLY A 7 -12.26 5.03 7.68
CA GLY A 7 -12.33 3.86 8.53
C GLY A 7 -11.12 3.73 9.43
N THR A 8 -10.85 2.50 9.86
CA THR A 8 -9.73 2.20 10.74
C THR A 8 -8.49 1.85 9.96
N TYR A 9 -7.34 2.35 10.41
CA TYR A 9 -6.02 2.02 9.90
C TYR A 9 -5.24 1.23 10.94
N PHE A 10 -4.58 0.17 10.51
CA PHE A 10 -3.64 -0.59 11.32
C PHE A 10 -2.37 -0.87 10.53
N GLU A 11 -1.23 -0.63 11.17
CA GLU A 11 0.10 -0.91 10.62
C GLU A 11 0.93 -1.66 11.65
N SER A 12 1.66 -2.66 11.18
CA SER A 12 2.63 -3.40 11.98
C SER A 12 3.80 -3.83 11.11
N CYS A 13 5.00 -3.80 11.67
CA CYS A 13 6.20 -4.32 11.04
C CYS A 13 7.13 -4.94 12.08
N ASN A 14 8.16 -5.63 11.61
CA ASN A 14 9.18 -6.24 12.47
C ASN A 14 10.19 -5.25 13.07
N CYS A 15 10.14 -3.95 12.75
CA CYS A 15 11.09 -2.98 13.28
C CYS A 15 10.69 -2.48 14.69
N ASP A 16 11.68 -1.97 15.43
CA ASP A 16 11.45 -1.34 16.72
C ASP A 16 10.61 -0.05 16.60
N ALA A 17 9.83 0.24 17.63
CA ALA A 17 9.07 1.49 17.72
C ALA A 17 9.98 2.65 18.19
N ILE A 18 9.83 3.88 17.68
CA ILE A 18 8.94 4.33 16.59
C ILE A 18 9.51 3.92 15.24
N CYS A 19 8.66 3.48 14.31
CA CYS A 19 9.06 2.88 13.02
C CYS A 19 10.13 3.72 12.30
N PRO A 20 11.38 3.23 12.18
CA PRO A 20 12.49 4.01 11.66
C PRO A 20 12.39 4.20 10.14
N CYS A 21 11.76 3.25 9.44
CA CYS A 21 11.64 3.23 7.98
C CYS A 21 10.54 4.18 7.45
N ARG A 22 9.67 4.69 8.33
CA ARG A 22 8.47 5.42 7.92
C ARG A 22 8.85 6.80 7.37
N ARG A 23 8.27 7.17 6.22
CA ARG A 23 8.26 8.56 5.75
C ARG A 23 7.19 9.35 6.50
N ILE A 24 7.55 10.47 7.09
CA ILE A 24 6.66 11.36 7.82
C ILE A 24 6.79 12.75 7.21
N ASP A 25 5.67 13.35 6.78
CA ASP A 25 5.61 14.72 6.23
C ASP A 25 6.66 15.00 5.13
N GLY A 26 6.88 14.01 4.26
CA GLY A 26 7.85 14.10 3.16
C GLY A 26 9.30 13.77 3.54
N VAL A 27 9.63 13.72 4.83
CA VAL A 27 10.95 13.30 5.33
C VAL A 27 11.08 11.79 5.22
N SER A 28 12.05 11.33 4.43
CA SER A 28 12.34 9.90 4.30
C SER A 28 12.75 9.30 5.65
N GLY A 29 12.29 8.08 5.91
CA GLY A 29 12.75 7.30 7.05
C GLY A 29 14.22 6.92 6.94
N GLY A 30 14.77 6.44 8.05
CA GLY A 30 16.10 5.85 8.14
C GLY A 30 16.12 4.37 7.76
N ARG A 31 17.18 3.70 8.21
CA ARG A 31 17.36 2.26 8.00
C ARG A 31 16.40 1.44 8.84
N SER A 32 16.09 0.24 8.37
CA SER A 32 15.34 -0.73 9.15
C SER A 32 16.13 -1.27 10.35
N THR A 33 15.43 -1.68 11.40
CA THR A 33 16.07 -2.22 12.61
C THR A 33 16.88 -3.48 12.32
N HIS A 34 16.45 -4.30 11.36
CA HIS A 34 17.00 -5.63 11.10
C HIS A 34 17.57 -5.81 9.68
N GLY A 35 17.85 -4.72 8.97
CA GLY A 35 18.30 -4.73 7.56
C GLY A 35 17.18 -5.01 6.53
N VAL A 36 16.14 -5.74 6.94
CA VAL A 36 14.91 -5.97 6.17
C VAL A 36 13.69 -5.63 7.02
N CYS A 37 12.84 -4.74 6.51
CA CYS A 37 11.53 -4.44 7.06
C CYS A 37 10.47 -5.31 6.36
N LEU A 38 9.71 -6.07 7.14
CA LEU A 38 8.51 -6.80 6.71
C LEU A 38 7.33 -6.21 7.47
N GLY A 39 6.33 -5.73 6.73
CA GLY A 39 5.21 -5.01 7.32
C GLY A 39 3.89 -5.32 6.64
N VAL A 40 2.81 -4.93 7.32
CA VAL A 40 1.45 -4.90 6.80
C VAL A 40 0.81 -3.55 7.11
N LEU A 41 0.21 -2.95 6.09
CA LEU A 41 -0.70 -1.83 6.22
C LEU A 41 -2.10 -2.35 5.95
N SER A 42 -3.08 -2.01 6.77
CA SER A 42 -4.44 -2.52 6.62
C SER A 42 -5.49 -1.48 6.95
N TRP A 43 -6.61 -1.60 6.26
CA TRP A 43 -7.76 -0.72 6.38
C TRP A 43 -9.03 -1.56 6.44
N ILE A 44 -9.95 -1.16 7.32
CA ILE A 44 -11.36 -1.53 7.20
C ILE A 44 -12.08 -0.27 6.74
N VAL A 45 -12.66 -0.30 5.55
CA VAL A 45 -13.44 0.84 5.02
C VAL A 45 -14.79 0.83 5.74
N GLU A 46 -15.01 1.77 6.65
CA GLU A 46 -16.29 1.93 7.34
C GLU A 46 -17.32 2.64 6.46
N ASP A 47 -16.87 3.65 5.71
CA ASP A 47 -17.65 4.41 4.73
C ASP A 47 -16.71 4.84 3.60
N GLY A 48 -17.05 4.49 2.36
CA GLY A 48 -16.25 4.90 1.22
C GLY A 48 -16.94 4.70 -0.12
N ALA A 49 -16.55 5.52 -1.09
CA ALA A 49 -17.05 5.41 -2.45
C ALA A 49 -16.00 5.89 -3.46
N ALA A 50 -16.04 5.31 -4.66
CA ALA A 50 -15.20 5.69 -5.79
C ALA A 50 -16.02 5.65 -7.08
N ALA A 51 -16.12 6.79 -7.77
CA ALA A 51 -16.88 6.91 -9.03
C ALA A 51 -18.31 6.31 -9.00
N GLY A 52 -18.97 6.34 -7.84
CA GLY A 52 -20.34 5.78 -7.65
C GLY A 52 -20.38 4.34 -7.13
N THR A 53 -19.24 3.64 -7.07
CA THR A 53 -19.12 2.31 -6.45
C THR A 53 -18.99 2.45 -4.93
N ASP A 54 -19.87 1.81 -4.17
CA ASP A 54 -19.78 1.71 -2.70
C ASP A 54 -18.65 0.73 -2.31
N LEU A 55 -17.80 1.18 -1.39
CA LEU A 55 -16.65 0.43 -0.86
C LEU A 55 -16.79 0.13 0.64
N SER A 56 -17.91 0.52 1.25
CA SER A 56 -18.16 0.37 2.67
C SER A 56 -18.19 -1.12 3.08
N GLY A 57 -17.61 -1.42 4.24
CA GLY A 57 -17.46 -2.77 4.78
C GLY A 57 -16.29 -3.57 4.19
N LEU A 58 -15.59 -3.09 3.17
CA LEU A 58 -14.50 -3.85 2.54
C LEU A 58 -13.17 -3.71 3.30
N PRO A 59 -12.52 -4.83 3.67
CA PRO A 59 -11.15 -4.84 4.16
C PRO A 59 -10.15 -4.72 3.01
N VAL A 60 -9.03 -4.05 3.27
CA VAL A 60 -7.85 -3.99 2.39
C VAL A 60 -6.60 -4.20 3.22
N ALA A 61 -5.66 -5.00 2.71
CA ALA A 61 -4.35 -5.12 3.33
C ALA A 61 -3.23 -5.05 2.27
N MET A 62 -2.12 -4.45 2.63
CA MET A 62 -0.91 -4.36 1.82
C MET A 62 0.25 -4.92 2.63
N ALA A 63 0.74 -6.10 2.23
CA ALA A 63 1.99 -6.61 2.79
C ALA A 63 3.16 -5.98 2.06
N THR A 64 4.13 -5.46 2.80
CA THR A 64 5.27 -4.72 2.28
C THR A 64 6.59 -5.36 2.70
N ARG A 65 7.59 -5.31 1.83
CA ARG A 65 8.98 -5.61 2.15
C ARG A 65 9.88 -4.48 1.65
N TYR A 66 10.80 -4.08 2.51
CA TYR A 66 11.86 -3.11 2.23
C TYR A 66 13.21 -3.67 2.71
N SER A 67 14.29 -3.40 1.96
CA SER A 67 15.64 -3.91 2.23
C SER A 67 16.65 -2.77 2.13
N ASP A 68 17.41 -2.54 3.20
CA ASP A 68 18.38 -1.43 3.26
C ASP A 68 19.49 -1.59 2.22
N ASP A 69 19.96 -2.82 2.01
CA ASP A 69 21.15 -3.12 1.20
C ASP A 69 20.82 -3.45 -0.26
N GLU A 70 19.59 -3.20 -0.70
CA GLU A 70 19.19 -3.31 -2.11
C GLU A 70 19.41 -1.95 -2.81
N PRO A 71 20.02 -1.87 -4.00
CA PRO A 71 20.27 -0.59 -4.67
C PRO A 71 18.99 0.20 -4.89
N GLY A 72 18.93 1.41 -4.34
CA GLY A 72 17.73 2.24 -4.35
C GLY A 72 16.62 1.75 -3.41
N SER A 73 16.87 0.72 -2.59
CA SER A 73 16.00 0.20 -1.54
C SER A 73 14.51 0.16 -1.93
N PRO A 74 14.15 -0.55 -3.03
CA PRO A 74 12.80 -0.54 -3.55
C PRO A 74 11.82 -1.17 -2.55
N TRP A 75 10.64 -0.59 -2.45
CA TRP A 75 9.54 -1.19 -1.71
C TRP A 75 8.87 -2.22 -2.60
N SER A 76 8.76 -3.45 -2.11
CA SER A 76 7.95 -4.50 -2.74
C SER A 76 6.68 -4.68 -1.95
N TRP A 77 5.56 -4.91 -2.62
CA TRP A 77 4.28 -5.07 -1.95
C TRP A 77 3.33 -6.04 -2.65
N VAL A 78 2.38 -6.54 -1.88
CA VAL A 78 1.24 -7.35 -2.33
C VAL A 78 -0.03 -6.75 -1.74
N LEU A 79 -0.99 -6.41 -2.61
CA LEU A 79 -2.31 -5.94 -2.22
C LEU A 79 -3.28 -7.12 -2.09
N TYR A 80 -3.94 -7.22 -0.94
CA TYR A 80 -4.98 -8.19 -0.62
C TYR A 80 -6.33 -7.47 -0.58
N LEU A 81 -7.26 -7.99 -1.37
CA LEU A 81 -8.62 -7.50 -1.48
C LEU A 81 -9.60 -8.61 -1.13
N ASP A 82 -10.75 -8.23 -0.59
CA ASP A 82 -11.79 -9.16 -0.20
C ASP A 82 -12.24 -10.06 -1.37
N ALA A 83 -12.37 -11.35 -1.11
CA ALA A 83 -12.89 -12.31 -2.08
C ALA A 83 -14.37 -12.06 -2.42
N GLY A 84 -15.14 -11.47 -1.49
CA GLY A 84 -16.53 -11.06 -1.67
C GLY A 84 -16.69 -9.73 -2.41
N ALA A 85 -15.63 -8.95 -2.63
CA ALA A 85 -15.71 -7.72 -3.41
C ALA A 85 -16.07 -8.01 -4.88
N SER A 86 -16.94 -7.18 -5.45
CA SER A 86 -17.25 -7.20 -6.89
C SER A 86 -16.02 -6.80 -7.72
N ASP A 87 -16.04 -7.10 -9.02
CA ASP A 87 -14.92 -6.73 -9.89
C ASP A 87 -14.75 -5.19 -10.00
N GLU A 88 -15.86 -4.44 -9.94
CA GLU A 88 -15.84 -2.97 -9.88
C GLU A 88 -15.22 -2.46 -8.58
N GLN A 89 -15.59 -3.05 -7.44
CA GLN A 89 -15.02 -2.71 -6.13
C GLN A 89 -13.52 -3.02 -6.10
N ARG A 90 -13.11 -4.19 -6.61
CA ARG A 90 -11.69 -4.56 -6.68
C ARG A 90 -10.91 -3.58 -7.55
N ALA A 91 -11.39 -3.26 -8.74
CA ALA A 91 -10.74 -2.30 -9.62
C ALA A 91 -10.59 -0.92 -8.95
N ALA A 92 -11.65 -0.45 -8.27
CA ALA A 92 -11.60 0.82 -7.54
C ALA A 92 -10.59 0.79 -6.38
N LEU A 93 -10.53 -0.29 -5.61
CA LEU A 93 -9.56 -0.43 -4.52
C LEU A 93 -8.13 -0.57 -5.05
N GLU A 94 -7.91 -1.33 -6.12
CA GLU A 94 -6.62 -1.40 -6.80
C GLU A 94 -6.16 -0.01 -7.21
N ASP A 95 -7.02 0.76 -7.88
CA ASP A 95 -6.72 2.14 -8.28
C ASP A 95 -6.42 3.01 -7.05
N ILE A 96 -7.26 3.03 -6.01
CA ILE A 96 -7.04 3.87 -4.83
C ILE A 96 -5.70 3.58 -4.14
N PHE A 97 -5.40 2.30 -3.90
CA PHE A 97 -4.23 1.90 -3.11
C PHE A 97 -2.94 1.81 -3.92
N THR A 98 -3.00 1.88 -5.24
CA THR A 98 -1.81 1.79 -6.11
C THR A 98 -1.58 3.01 -7.01
N SER A 99 -2.60 3.85 -7.24
CA SER A 99 -2.49 5.04 -8.11
C SER A 99 -1.66 6.19 -7.50
N ALA A 100 -1.42 6.17 -6.18
CA ALA A 100 -0.38 7.01 -5.58
C ALA A 100 1.05 6.47 -5.78
N ALA A 101 1.19 5.21 -6.24
CA ALA A 101 2.45 4.48 -6.26
C ALA A 101 3.08 4.26 -7.65
N THR A 102 2.52 4.79 -8.75
CA THR A 102 3.15 4.56 -10.07
C THR A 102 2.83 5.61 -11.14
N PRO A 103 3.83 6.11 -11.89
CA PRO A 103 3.73 6.27 -13.33
C PRO A 103 4.44 5.09 -14.00
N CYS A 104 3.81 3.92 -14.09
CA CYS A 104 4.32 2.83 -14.92
C CYS A 104 3.29 1.70 -15.10
N GLY A 105 2.90 1.48 -16.35
CA GLY A 105 2.60 0.16 -16.93
C GLY A 105 1.64 -0.74 -16.17
N THR A 106 0.38 -0.73 -16.63
CA THR A 106 -0.61 -1.78 -16.38
C THR A 106 0.03 -3.16 -16.41
N SER A 107 -0.18 -3.94 -15.36
CA SER A 107 -0.08 -5.39 -15.52
C SER A 107 -1.42 -6.00 -15.09
N ARG A 108 -1.81 -7.14 -15.69
CA ARG A 108 -3.02 -7.92 -15.36
C ARG A 108 -2.63 -9.22 -14.64
N GLY A 109 -3.45 -9.70 -13.70
CA GLY A 109 -3.27 -11.00 -13.03
C GLY A 109 -3.67 -10.95 -11.55
N ARG A 110 -4.42 -11.93 -11.06
CA ARG A 110 -4.96 -12.03 -9.70
C ARG A 110 -3.82 -12.14 -8.66
N GLY A 111 -3.73 -11.17 -7.73
CA GLY A 111 -2.66 -11.08 -6.72
C GLY A 111 -1.36 -10.50 -7.29
N ARG A 112 -1.29 -9.17 -7.42
CA ARG A 112 -0.21 -8.50 -8.17
C ARG A 112 0.89 -8.08 -7.20
N ARG A 113 2.03 -8.76 -7.29
CA ARG A 113 3.30 -8.29 -6.70
C ARG A 113 3.76 -7.08 -7.50
N ALA A 114 4.02 -5.97 -6.84
CA ALA A 114 4.67 -4.83 -7.48
C ALA A 114 5.93 -4.44 -6.70
N THR A 115 6.90 -3.92 -7.44
CA THR A 115 8.15 -3.36 -6.93
C THR A 115 8.17 -1.88 -7.32
N CYS A 116 8.03 -0.99 -6.35
CA CYS A 116 8.17 0.44 -6.54
C CYS A 116 9.58 0.85 -6.12
N SER A 117 10.41 1.23 -7.09
CA SER A 117 11.64 1.97 -6.79
C SER A 117 11.25 3.35 -6.23
N PRO A 118 11.94 3.88 -5.22
CA PRO A 118 11.68 5.23 -4.75
C PRO A 118 11.89 6.20 -5.91
N CYS A 119 10.95 7.15 -6.06
CA CYS A 119 11.17 8.31 -6.91
C CYS A 119 12.53 8.93 -6.56
N GLY A 120 13.47 8.89 -7.50
CA GLY A 120 14.75 9.56 -7.39
C GLY A 120 14.55 11.06 -7.12
N PRO A 121 15.58 11.73 -6.57
CA PRO A 121 15.49 13.15 -6.25
C PRO A 121 15.28 13.95 -7.54
N ARG A 122 14.41 14.97 -7.47
CA ARG A 122 14.42 16.07 -8.45
C ARG A 122 15.57 17.01 -8.13
#